data_AF-A0A4U0H2I5-F1
#
_entry.id   AF-A0A4U0H2I5-F1
#
_cell.length_a   1.000
_cell.length_b   1.000
_cell.length_c   1.000
_cell.angle_alpha   90.00
_cell.angle_beta   90.00
_cell.angle_gamma   90.00
#
_symmetry.space_group_name_H-M   'P 1'
#
loop_
_entity.id
_entity.type
_entity.pdbx_description
1 polymer ?
#
loop_
_entity_poly.entity_id
_entity_poly.type
_entity_poly.pdbx_seq_one_letter_code
_entity_poly.pdbx_strand_id
1 'polypeptide(L)'
;MNNAYLKNPEDEWDIRWYLIEGGILESIQYGTYESFKKKLWDILVILTSQNNTGETKEEYIIDHLDNIILMVKGGHYFLHHKRRLTYEEDWIDIQWLPNPYRCLEKYRPREDEKLNHHLAHFDYNFTQLTREEIQNFVIAFENFFSEMDLSSWLNLLDDWKRCISENESIFESGGEYAALKTYEQLLKLREACYVAYHWAAIDYPPPNKYLIVDYLGTDYINGYQSASPLVMASDTFYEQSYNNVRQSILYLYPTCPCGKGGIVLTARDLRYTLRWLLQSGWMLLQTDYFPEDWLDPDKIDFLRCPIPEEDIATWKPKSLSNKRQKDIPKALSKLFYGVDVREEIYMVESRIMTYLEGKYSEKYKDLDKEEVATRERLLEVLDVLTLIVLDLRKRRTKNEGVCYPPIFDHDKQTELQKVENETGNL
;
A
#
# COMPACT_ATOMS: atom_id res chain seq x y z
N MET A 1 -44.67 -5.82 -2.49
CA MET A 1 -43.35 -6.50 -2.44
C MET A 1 -42.29 -5.41 -2.49
N ASN A 2 -41.43 -5.32 -1.47
CA ASN A 2 -40.23 -4.49 -1.52
C ASN A 2 -39.20 -5.21 -2.38
N ASN A 3 -39.06 -4.82 -3.65
CA ASN A 3 -38.00 -5.35 -4.51
C ASN A 3 -36.67 -4.69 -4.13
N ALA A 4 -35.72 -5.45 -3.58
CA ALA A 4 -34.42 -4.95 -3.19
C ALA A 4 -33.66 -4.30 -4.37
N TYR A 5 -33.84 -4.82 -5.59
CA TYR A 5 -33.24 -4.29 -6.81
C TYR A 5 -33.72 -2.87 -7.20
N LEU A 6 -34.81 -2.39 -6.59
CA LEU A 6 -35.38 -1.06 -6.86
C LEU A 6 -35.17 -0.05 -5.72
N LYS A 7 -34.56 -0.47 -4.61
CA LYS A 7 -34.24 0.45 -3.50
C LYS A 7 -33.08 1.37 -3.86
N ASN A 8 -32.99 2.55 -3.27
CA ASN A 8 -31.83 3.45 -3.40
C ASN A 8 -31.15 3.61 -2.03
N PRO A 9 -29.83 3.86 -2.01
CA PRO A 9 -29.09 4.17 -0.77
C PRO A 9 -29.38 5.59 -0.27
N GLU A 10 -29.14 5.84 1.03
CA GLU A 10 -29.44 7.12 1.69
C GLU A 10 -28.23 8.09 1.77
N ASP A 11 -26.97 7.59 1.81
CA ASP A 11 -25.73 8.37 1.70
C ASP A 11 -24.54 7.56 1.11
N GLU A 12 -23.42 8.20 0.75
CA GLU A 12 -22.24 7.59 0.08
C GLU A 12 -21.49 6.52 0.90
N TRP A 13 -21.34 6.70 2.21
CA TRP A 13 -20.68 5.71 3.07
C TRP A 13 -21.58 4.48 3.22
N ASP A 14 -22.88 4.73 3.29
CA ASP A 14 -23.92 3.71 3.22
C ASP A 14 -24.01 3.09 1.83
N ILE A 15 -23.60 3.74 0.72
CA ILE A 15 -23.59 3.10 -0.61
C ILE A 15 -22.70 1.85 -0.60
N ARG A 16 -21.54 1.88 0.05
CA ARG A 16 -20.64 0.71 0.06
C ARG A 16 -21.26 -0.48 0.79
N TRP A 17 -21.84 -0.22 1.96
CA TRP A 17 -22.59 -1.21 2.72
C TRP A 17 -23.80 -1.70 1.93
N TYR A 18 -24.59 -0.78 1.41
CA TYR A 18 -25.74 -1.05 0.56
C TYR A 18 -25.38 -1.97 -0.62
N LEU A 19 -24.23 -1.76 -1.28
CA LEU A 19 -23.79 -2.58 -2.41
C LEU A 19 -23.45 -4.02 -2.01
N ILE A 20 -23.09 -4.29 -0.76
CA ILE A 20 -22.79 -5.64 -0.25
C ILE A 20 -23.96 -6.29 0.51
N GLU A 21 -25.07 -5.59 0.76
CA GLU A 21 -26.30 -6.11 1.40
C GLU A 21 -27.03 -7.18 0.58
N GLY A 22 -26.63 -7.43 -0.66
CA GLY A 22 -27.26 -8.41 -1.55
C GLY A 22 -27.09 -9.88 -1.16
N GLY A 23 -26.52 -10.20 0.01
CA GLY A 23 -26.18 -11.55 0.44
C GLY A 23 -24.67 -11.82 0.55
N ILE A 24 -23.81 -10.84 0.21
CA ILE A 24 -22.35 -10.99 0.35
C ILE A 24 -22.01 -11.16 1.82
N LEU A 25 -22.43 -10.22 2.67
CA LEU A 25 -22.10 -10.22 4.10
C LEU A 25 -22.56 -11.50 4.79
N GLU A 26 -23.81 -11.89 4.59
CA GLU A 26 -24.43 -13.08 5.19
C GLU A 26 -23.69 -14.35 4.75
N SER A 27 -23.31 -14.45 3.48
CA SER A 27 -22.64 -15.64 2.96
C SER A 27 -21.22 -15.84 3.52
N ILE A 28 -20.55 -14.76 3.93
CA ILE A 28 -19.15 -14.81 4.38
C ILE A 28 -18.98 -14.84 5.90
N GLN A 29 -20.04 -14.53 6.67
CA GLN A 29 -20.02 -14.51 8.13
C GLN A 29 -19.82 -15.90 8.76
N TYR A 30 -20.10 -16.98 8.03
CA TYR A 30 -20.08 -18.33 8.56
C TYR A 30 -18.84 -19.12 8.10
N GLY A 31 -17.82 -19.17 8.96
CA GLY A 31 -16.64 -20.03 8.81
C GLY A 31 -15.47 -19.41 8.04
N THR A 32 -14.31 -20.06 8.13
CA THR A 32 -13.07 -19.64 7.45
C THR A 32 -13.06 -20.06 5.98
N TYR A 33 -12.12 -19.51 5.19
CA TYR A 33 -11.88 -19.97 3.81
C TYR A 33 -11.71 -21.49 3.72
N GLU A 34 -10.83 -22.04 4.56
CA GLU A 34 -10.54 -23.47 4.57
C GLU A 34 -11.77 -24.30 4.96
N SER A 35 -12.63 -23.75 5.83
CA SER A 35 -13.91 -24.38 6.15
C SER A 35 -14.84 -24.38 4.94
N PHE A 36 -14.99 -23.24 4.25
CA PHE A 36 -15.79 -23.13 3.02
C PHE A 36 -15.27 -24.10 1.94
N LYS A 37 -13.98 -24.07 1.66
CA LYS A 37 -13.30 -24.93 0.67
C LYS A 37 -13.54 -26.40 0.95
N LYS A 38 -13.37 -26.83 2.20
CA LYS A 38 -13.63 -28.21 2.60
C LYS A 38 -15.09 -28.60 2.40
N LYS A 39 -16.05 -27.78 2.86
CA LYS A 39 -17.48 -28.09 2.72
C LYS A 39 -17.91 -28.14 1.25
N LEU A 40 -17.41 -27.23 0.42
CA LEU A 40 -17.68 -27.22 -1.01
C LEU A 40 -17.10 -28.47 -1.69
N TRP A 41 -15.92 -28.92 -1.26
CA TRP A 41 -15.34 -30.18 -1.73
C TRP A 41 -16.18 -31.39 -1.31
N ASP A 42 -16.65 -31.42 -0.06
CA ASP A 42 -17.51 -32.49 0.44
C ASP A 42 -18.82 -32.57 -0.39
N ILE A 43 -19.42 -31.42 -0.71
CA ILE A 43 -20.59 -31.33 -1.63
C ILE A 43 -20.26 -31.94 -2.99
N LEU A 44 -19.13 -31.54 -3.59
CA LEU A 44 -18.71 -32.03 -4.89
C LEU A 44 -18.54 -33.56 -4.90
N VAL A 45 -17.93 -34.12 -3.85
CA VAL A 45 -17.76 -35.56 -3.69
C VAL A 45 -19.10 -36.27 -3.59
N ILE A 46 -20.05 -35.71 -2.83
CA ILE A 46 -21.40 -36.27 -2.70
C ILE A 46 -22.12 -36.27 -4.05
N LEU A 47 -22.11 -35.16 -4.77
CA LEU A 47 -22.78 -35.04 -6.08
C LEU A 47 -22.21 -36.01 -7.12
N THR A 48 -20.90 -36.28 -7.05
CA THR A 48 -20.18 -37.09 -8.04
C THR A 48 -20.03 -38.57 -7.68
N SER A 49 -20.37 -38.98 -6.45
CA SER A 49 -20.27 -40.38 -6.02
C SER A 49 -21.65 -41.01 -5.80
N GLN A 50 -21.86 -42.22 -6.34
CA GLN A 50 -23.11 -42.99 -6.20
C GLN A 50 -23.31 -43.60 -4.79
N ASN A 51 -22.45 -43.31 -3.81
CA ASN A 51 -22.44 -43.97 -2.50
C ASN A 51 -22.20 -42.97 -1.36
N ASN A 52 -23.27 -42.39 -0.82
CA ASN A 52 -23.23 -41.74 0.48
C ASN A 52 -23.15 -42.81 1.59
N THR A 53 -21.94 -43.12 2.07
CA THR A 53 -21.73 -44.05 3.21
C THR A 53 -21.45 -43.36 4.54
N GLY A 54 -21.72 -42.06 4.67
CA GLY A 54 -21.50 -41.32 5.92
C GLY A 54 -22.75 -40.57 6.37
N GLU A 55 -23.00 -40.56 7.68
CA GLU A 55 -23.96 -39.68 8.38
C GLU A 55 -23.57 -38.18 8.30
N THR A 56 -23.21 -37.68 7.12
CA THR A 56 -23.15 -36.23 6.87
C THR A 56 -24.58 -35.74 6.86
N LYS A 57 -24.97 -35.03 7.92
CA LYS A 57 -26.32 -34.48 8.11
C LYS A 57 -26.70 -33.62 6.89
N GLU A 58 -27.59 -34.13 6.05
CA GLU A 58 -28.13 -33.49 4.85
C GLU A 58 -28.50 -32.02 5.07
N GLU A 59 -29.10 -31.72 6.23
CA GLU A 59 -29.44 -30.35 6.68
C GLU A 59 -28.23 -29.39 6.63
N TYR A 60 -27.06 -29.82 7.10
CA TYR A 60 -25.86 -28.99 7.13
C TYR A 60 -25.31 -28.68 5.72
N ILE A 61 -25.50 -29.61 4.77
CA ILE A 61 -25.09 -29.43 3.38
C ILE A 61 -26.03 -28.46 2.67
N ILE A 62 -27.34 -28.61 2.88
CA ILE A 62 -28.36 -27.72 2.32
C ILE A 62 -28.15 -26.29 2.83
N ASP A 63 -27.93 -26.12 4.14
CA ASP A 63 -27.61 -24.82 4.74
C ASP A 63 -26.36 -24.19 4.09
N HIS A 64 -25.36 -25.00 3.75
CA HIS A 64 -24.16 -24.48 3.08
C HIS A 64 -24.44 -24.05 1.64
N LEU A 65 -25.27 -24.79 0.90
CA LEU A 65 -25.72 -24.41 -0.44
C LEU A 65 -26.56 -23.13 -0.42
N ASP A 66 -27.39 -22.92 0.60
CA ASP A 66 -28.12 -21.66 0.79
C ASP A 66 -27.16 -20.47 0.96
N ASN A 67 -26.07 -20.64 1.70
CA ASN A 67 -25.04 -19.61 1.81
C ASN A 67 -24.34 -19.33 0.47
N ILE A 68 -24.08 -20.37 -0.34
CA ILE A 68 -23.51 -20.20 -1.70
C ILE A 68 -24.49 -19.45 -2.60
N ILE A 69 -25.79 -19.75 -2.52
CA ILE A 69 -26.83 -19.04 -3.27
C ILE A 69 -26.87 -17.55 -2.87
N LEU A 70 -26.76 -17.24 -1.58
CA LEU A 70 -26.66 -15.85 -1.11
C LEU A 70 -25.43 -15.14 -1.67
N MET A 71 -24.28 -15.83 -1.71
CA MET A 71 -23.03 -15.30 -2.28
C MET A 71 -23.19 -14.95 -3.77
N VAL A 72 -23.78 -15.85 -4.56
CA VAL A 72 -24.07 -15.62 -5.99
C VAL A 72 -25.03 -14.45 -6.16
N LYS A 73 -26.15 -14.43 -5.42
CA LYS A 73 -27.11 -13.32 -5.46
C LYS A 73 -26.45 -11.99 -5.08
N GLY A 74 -25.56 -12.01 -4.10
CA GLY A 74 -24.80 -10.86 -3.63
C GLY A 74 -23.88 -10.27 -4.69
N GLY A 75 -23.10 -11.12 -5.37
CA GLY A 75 -22.24 -10.66 -6.47
C GLY A 75 -23.04 -10.02 -7.61
N HIS A 76 -24.18 -10.62 -8.00
CA HIS A 76 -25.04 -10.04 -9.03
C HIS A 76 -25.70 -8.73 -8.57
N TYR A 77 -26.18 -8.70 -7.33
CA TYR A 77 -26.77 -7.50 -6.72
C TYR A 77 -25.77 -6.34 -6.74
N PHE A 78 -24.52 -6.59 -6.35
CA PHE A 78 -23.45 -5.59 -6.40
C PHE A 78 -23.28 -5.04 -7.82
N LEU A 79 -23.11 -5.90 -8.83
CA LEU A 79 -22.93 -5.48 -10.21
C LEU A 79 -24.12 -4.66 -10.74
N HIS A 80 -25.34 -5.12 -10.45
CA HIS A 80 -26.54 -4.44 -10.86
C HIS A 80 -26.61 -3.02 -10.27
N HIS A 81 -26.39 -2.89 -8.97
CA HIS A 81 -26.53 -1.62 -8.28
C HIS A 81 -25.39 -0.66 -8.58
N LYS A 82 -24.14 -1.14 -8.69
CA LYS A 82 -23.01 -0.31 -9.14
C LYS A 82 -23.31 0.33 -10.51
N ARG A 83 -23.79 -0.47 -11.47
CA ARG A 83 -24.17 0.02 -12.81
C ARG A 83 -25.38 0.96 -12.77
N ARG A 84 -26.43 0.60 -12.04
CA ARG A 84 -27.68 1.39 -11.95
C ARG A 84 -27.46 2.76 -11.32
N LEU A 85 -26.61 2.82 -10.29
CA LEU A 85 -26.28 4.05 -9.58
C LEU A 85 -25.15 4.84 -10.24
N THR A 86 -24.54 4.32 -11.32
CA THR A 86 -23.31 4.88 -11.92
C THR A 86 -22.26 5.16 -10.84
N TYR A 87 -22.13 4.23 -9.89
CA TYR A 87 -21.26 4.41 -8.74
C TYR A 87 -19.82 4.09 -9.13
N GLU A 88 -18.99 5.13 -9.16
CA GLU A 88 -17.55 5.06 -9.30
C GLU A 88 -16.90 5.40 -7.97
N GLU A 89 -15.83 4.70 -7.64
CA GLU A 89 -15.21 4.80 -6.34
C GLU A 89 -13.68 4.69 -6.47
N ASP A 90 -13.03 5.65 -5.83
CA ASP A 90 -11.59 5.92 -5.89
C ASP A 90 -10.72 4.80 -5.30
N TRP A 91 -11.25 3.67 -4.83
CA TRP A 91 -10.43 2.52 -4.37
C TRP A 91 -10.49 1.32 -5.31
N ILE A 92 -11.66 1.04 -5.88
CA ILE A 92 -11.88 -0.16 -6.69
C ILE A 92 -11.86 0.14 -8.19
N ASP A 93 -12.12 1.39 -8.59
CA ASP A 93 -12.10 1.80 -10.00
C ASP A 93 -10.79 2.53 -10.39
N ILE A 94 -9.77 2.50 -9.52
CA ILE A 94 -8.49 3.16 -9.81
C ILE A 94 -7.76 2.47 -10.96
N GLN A 95 -7.23 3.28 -11.86
CA GLN A 95 -6.22 2.85 -12.80
C GLN A 95 -4.86 2.62 -12.12
N TRP A 96 -4.31 1.43 -12.30
CA TRP A 96 -2.98 1.07 -11.80
C TRP A 96 -1.93 1.25 -12.90
N LEU A 97 -0.84 1.97 -12.59
CA LEU A 97 0.26 2.26 -13.51
C LEU A 97 1.56 1.60 -13.04
N PRO A 98 2.46 1.17 -13.96
CA PRO A 98 3.76 0.63 -13.57
C PRO A 98 4.54 1.61 -12.69
N ASN A 99 5.14 1.12 -11.60
CA ASN A 99 5.95 1.94 -10.72
C ASN A 99 7.19 2.45 -11.48
N PRO A 100 7.34 3.78 -11.69
CA PRO A 100 8.43 4.35 -12.48
C PRO A 100 9.80 4.23 -11.79
N TYR A 101 9.82 3.95 -10.48
CA TYR A 101 11.02 3.81 -9.66
C TYR A 101 11.31 2.36 -9.24
N ARG A 102 10.52 1.38 -9.73
CA ARG A 102 10.64 -0.03 -9.32
C ARG A 102 12.09 -0.51 -9.35
N CYS A 103 12.52 -1.21 -8.29
CA CYS A 103 13.86 -1.76 -8.20
C CYS A 103 14.21 -2.60 -9.44
N LEU A 104 15.35 -2.29 -10.06
CA LEU A 104 15.83 -3.05 -11.20
C LEU A 104 16.15 -4.48 -10.78
N GLU A 105 15.76 -5.45 -11.60
CA GLU A 105 15.82 -6.89 -11.31
C GLU A 105 17.15 -7.36 -10.70
N LYS A 106 18.28 -6.96 -11.30
CA LYS A 106 19.62 -7.32 -10.82
C LYS A 106 20.02 -6.76 -9.45
N TYR A 107 19.26 -5.81 -8.91
CA TYR A 107 19.48 -5.18 -7.61
C TYR A 107 18.39 -5.56 -6.59
N ARG A 108 17.45 -6.44 -6.94
CA ARG A 108 16.41 -6.90 -6.02
C ARG A 108 17.00 -7.84 -4.95
N PRO A 109 16.60 -7.70 -3.68
CA PRO A 109 16.94 -8.66 -2.65
C PRO A 109 16.26 -10.01 -2.90
N ARG A 110 16.69 -11.06 -2.19
CA ARG A 110 16.10 -12.41 -2.33
C ARG A 110 14.64 -12.45 -1.88
N GLU A 111 14.30 -11.62 -0.91
CA GLU A 111 12.98 -11.51 -0.31
C GLU A 111 12.03 -10.61 -1.14
N ASP A 112 12.49 -10.04 -2.25
CA ASP A 112 11.73 -9.08 -3.05
C ASP A 112 10.37 -9.62 -3.52
N GLU A 113 10.29 -10.87 -3.95
CA GLU A 113 9.03 -11.49 -4.37
C GLU A 113 8.02 -11.61 -3.21
N LYS A 114 8.51 -11.90 -2.01
CA LYS A 114 7.68 -12.01 -0.81
C LYS A 114 7.21 -10.64 -0.34
N LEU A 115 8.14 -9.68 -0.28
CA LEU A 115 7.85 -8.32 0.13
C LEU A 115 6.86 -7.72 -0.86
N ASN A 116 7.21 -7.66 -2.14
CA ASN A 116 6.42 -7.01 -3.19
C ASN A 116 5.33 -7.90 -3.78
N HIS A 117 4.89 -8.92 -3.04
CA HIS A 117 3.77 -9.74 -3.46
C HIS A 117 2.53 -8.85 -3.54
N HIS A 118 1.79 -8.93 -4.65
CA HIS A 118 0.60 -8.11 -4.88
C HIS A 118 -0.49 -8.28 -3.81
N LEU A 119 -0.46 -9.37 -3.04
CA LEU A 119 -1.38 -9.63 -1.92
C LEU A 119 -0.85 -9.22 -0.56
N ALA A 120 0.41 -8.77 -0.46
CA ALA A 120 1.06 -8.55 0.83
C ALA A 120 0.39 -7.46 1.68
N HIS A 121 -0.45 -6.61 1.07
CA HIS A 121 -1.23 -5.59 1.77
C HIS A 121 -2.56 -6.10 2.36
N PHE A 122 -2.88 -7.38 2.18
CA PHE A 122 -4.00 -8.03 2.84
C PHE A 122 -3.51 -8.97 3.94
N ASP A 123 -4.17 -8.92 5.09
CA ASP A 123 -3.97 -9.88 6.18
C ASP A 123 -4.50 -11.28 5.81
N TYR A 124 -5.36 -11.36 4.80
CA TYR A 124 -5.96 -12.59 4.32
C TYR A 124 -5.12 -13.25 3.21
N ASN A 125 -4.95 -14.57 3.30
CA ASN A 125 -4.19 -15.34 2.33
C ASN A 125 -5.05 -15.68 1.10
N PHE A 126 -5.20 -14.74 0.16
CA PHE A 126 -5.88 -15.01 -1.11
C PHE A 126 -5.05 -15.95 -1.99
N THR A 127 -5.73 -16.87 -2.67
CA THR A 127 -5.13 -17.96 -3.45
C THR A 127 -5.73 -18.12 -4.85
N GLN A 128 -6.93 -17.60 -5.09
CA GLN A 128 -7.70 -17.81 -6.33
C GLN A 128 -7.75 -16.56 -7.21
N LEU A 129 -7.79 -15.39 -6.59
CA LEU A 129 -7.88 -14.13 -7.33
C LEU A 129 -6.53 -13.76 -7.97
N THR A 130 -6.59 -13.25 -9.20
CA THR A 130 -5.44 -12.67 -9.87
C THR A 130 -5.14 -11.27 -9.34
N ARG A 131 -3.94 -10.74 -9.59
CA ARG A 131 -3.56 -9.37 -9.21
C ARG A 131 -4.61 -8.32 -9.60
N GLU A 132 -5.05 -8.37 -10.84
CA GLU A 132 -6.04 -7.45 -11.41
C GLU A 132 -7.39 -7.56 -10.68
N GLU A 133 -7.80 -8.78 -10.36
CA GLU A 133 -9.06 -9.05 -9.65
C GLU A 133 -9.01 -8.75 -8.15
N ILE A 134 -7.84 -8.82 -7.51
CA ILE A 134 -7.71 -8.24 -6.17
C ILE A 134 -7.87 -6.73 -6.30
N GLN A 135 -7.01 -6.08 -7.10
CA GLN A 135 -6.99 -4.62 -7.30
C GLN A 135 -8.36 -4.04 -7.66
N ASN A 136 -9.18 -4.79 -8.41
CA ASN A 136 -10.58 -4.49 -8.67
C ASN A 136 -11.43 -5.78 -8.63
N PHE A 137 -12.02 -6.08 -7.47
CA PHE A 137 -12.86 -7.28 -7.29
C PHE A 137 -14.12 -7.30 -8.16
N VAL A 138 -14.53 -6.16 -8.72
CA VAL A 138 -15.66 -6.09 -9.66
C VAL A 138 -15.37 -6.93 -10.88
N ILE A 139 -14.12 -6.97 -11.34
CA ILE A 139 -13.66 -7.82 -12.46
C ILE A 139 -13.91 -9.30 -12.14
N ALA A 140 -13.68 -9.73 -10.89
CA ALA A 140 -13.94 -11.10 -10.49
C ALA A 140 -15.44 -11.45 -10.55
N PHE A 141 -16.32 -10.53 -10.16
CA PHE A 141 -17.77 -10.71 -10.30
C PHE A 141 -18.20 -10.73 -11.77
N GLU A 142 -17.69 -9.82 -12.60
CA GLU A 142 -18.01 -9.78 -14.02
C GLU A 142 -17.56 -11.06 -14.74
N ASN A 143 -16.34 -11.53 -14.45
CA ASN A 143 -15.83 -12.80 -14.97
C ASN A 143 -16.71 -13.98 -14.53
N PHE A 144 -17.14 -14.02 -13.27
CA PHE A 144 -18.01 -15.07 -12.74
C PHE A 144 -19.35 -15.15 -13.49
N PHE A 145 -19.98 -13.99 -13.77
CA PHE A 145 -21.25 -13.93 -14.50
C PHE A 145 -21.12 -13.93 -16.04
N SER A 146 -19.89 -13.84 -16.56
CA SER A 146 -19.64 -14.01 -18.01
C SER A 146 -19.73 -15.47 -18.47
N GLU A 147 -19.49 -16.40 -17.55
CA GLU A 147 -19.51 -17.84 -17.80
C GLU A 147 -20.94 -18.40 -17.75
N MET A 148 -21.73 -17.95 -16.77
CA MET A 148 -23.13 -18.30 -16.59
C MET A 148 -23.89 -17.10 -16.00
N ASP A 149 -25.09 -16.84 -16.51
CA ASP A 149 -25.95 -15.81 -15.93
C ASP A 149 -26.51 -16.21 -14.56
N LEU A 150 -27.10 -15.25 -13.85
CA LEU A 150 -27.67 -15.50 -12.52
C LEU A 150 -28.71 -16.63 -12.53
N SER A 151 -29.56 -16.71 -13.56
CA SER A 151 -30.64 -17.71 -13.60
C SER A 151 -30.06 -19.11 -13.78
N SER A 152 -29.05 -19.25 -14.65
CA SER A 152 -28.31 -20.49 -14.84
C SER A 152 -27.60 -20.94 -13.57
N TRP A 153 -26.96 -20.02 -12.84
CA TRP A 153 -26.32 -20.33 -11.55
C TRP A 153 -27.31 -20.82 -10.50
N LEU A 154 -28.47 -20.15 -10.37
CA LEU A 154 -29.49 -20.54 -9.41
C LEU A 154 -30.08 -21.91 -9.74
N ASN A 155 -30.37 -22.17 -11.02
CA ASN A 155 -30.86 -23.47 -11.47
C ASN A 155 -29.85 -24.59 -11.17
N LEU A 156 -28.56 -24.36 -11.43
CA LEU A 156 -27.50 -25.33 -11.13
C LEU A 156 -27.45 -25.67 -9.63
N LEU A 157 -27.48 -24.66 -8.75
CA LEU A 157 -27.42 -24.87 -7.31
C LEU A 157 -28.70 -25.50 -6.75
N ASP A 158 -29.86 -25.21 -7.35
CA ASP A 158 -31.13 -25.89 -7.01
C ASP A 158 -31.11 -27.36 -7.48
N ASP A 159 -30.54 -27.64 -8.65
CA ASP A 159 -30.32 -29.02 -9.12
C ASP A 159 -29.36 -29.78 -8.20
N TRP A 160 -28.28 -29.16 -7.71
CA TRP A 160 -27.38 -29.75 -6.71
C TRP A 160 -28.13 -30.12 -5.43
N LYS A 161 -28.99 -29.23 -4.92
CA LYS A 161 -29.84 -29.52 -3.75
C LYS A 161 -30.75 -30.70 -4.01
N ARG A 162 -31.43 -30.72 -5.16
CA ARG A 162 -32.30 -31.84 -5.54
C ARG A 162 -31.53 -33.16 -5.56
N CYS A 163 -30.36 -33.20 -6.22
CA CYS A 163 -29.54 -34.41 -6.30
C CYS A 163 -29.13 -34.90 -4.91
N ILE A 164 -28.74 -34.00 -4.00
CA ILE A 164 -28.38 -34.37 -2.62
C ILE A 164 -29.59 -34.95 -1.87
N SER A 165 -30.76 -34.32 -1.97
CA SER A 165 -31.97 -34.80 -1.27
C SER A 165 -32.58 -36.06 -1.86
N GLU A 166 -32.44 -36.28 -3.15
CA GLU A 166 -32.90 -37.49 -3.84
C GLU A 166 -31.84 -38.61 -3.83
N ASN A 167 -30.65 -38.32 -3.29
CA ASN A 167 -29.49 -39.21 -3.28
C ASN A 167 -29.12 -39.71 -4.69
N GLU A 168 -29.23 -38.81 -5.66
CA GLU A 168 -28.89 -39.01 -7.08
C GLU A 168 -27.50 -38.47 -7.39
N SER A 169 -26.89 -38.97 -8.46
CA SER A 169 -25.67 -38.37 -9.00
C SER A 169 -25.99 -37.25 -9.99
N ILE A 170 -25.18 -36.19 -9.96
CA ILE A 170 -25.24 -35.09 -10.93
C ILE A 170 -25.06 -35.52 -12.40
N PHE A 171 -24.42 -36.68 -12.63
CA PHE A 171 -24.25 -37.26 -13.97
C PHE A 171 -25.51 -37.97 -14.46
N GLU A 172 -26.38 -38.42 -13.56
CA GLU A 172 -27.63 -39.11 -13.89
C GLU A 172 -28.76 -38.12 -14.18
N SER A 173 -28.74 -36.96 -13.53
CA SER A 173 -29.70 -35.87 -13.73
C SER A 173 -29.41 -34.99 -14.96
N GLY A 174 -28.29 -35.22 -15.66
CA GLY A 174 -27.91 -34.51 -16.89
C GLY A 174 -27.53 -33.03 -16.71
N GLY A 175 -27.27 -32.60 -15.47
CA GLY A 175 -27.19 -31.18 -15.10
C GLY A 175 -25.83 -30.49 -15.25
N GLU A 176 -24.71 -31.19 -15.08
CA GLU A 176 -23.38 -30.54 -15.09
C GLU A 176 -22.25 -31.44 -15.63
N TYR A 177 -21.45 -30.90 -16.56
CA TYR A 177 -20.33 -31.62 -17.18
C TYR A 177 -18.95 -31.22 -16.61
N ALA A 178 -18.86 -30.13 -15.84
CA ALA A 178 -17.60 -29.52 -15.42
C ALA A 178 -17.55 -29.13 -13.94
N ALA A 179 -17.97 -30.05 -13.05
CA ALA A 179 -18.13 -29.79 -11.62
C ALA A 179 -16.86 -29.26 -10.91
N LEU A 180 -15.66 -29.65 -11.37
CA LEU A 180 -14.39 -29.09 -10.88
C LEU A 180 -14.21 -27.60 -11.26
N LYS A 181 -14.62 -27.19 -12.47
CA LYS A 181 -14.55 -25.79 -12.91
C LYS A 181 -15.50 -24.92 -12.07
N THR A 182 -16.70 -25.44 -11.79
CA THR A 182 -17.68 -24.78 -10.92
C THR A 182 -17.17 -24.62 -9.50
N TYR A 183 -16.53 -25.66 -8.95
CA TYR A 183 -15.85 -25.60 -7.66
C TYR A 183 -14.82 -24.45 -7.61
N GLU A 184 -13.94 -24.35 -8.61
CA GLU A 184 -12.93 -23.28 -8.69
C GLU A 184 -13.57 -21.89 -8.80
N GLN A 185 -14.63 -21.74 -9.60
CA GLN A 185 -15.36 -20.47 -9.74
C GLN A 185 -16.02 -20.04 -8.43
N LEU A 186 -16.60 -20.97 -7.66
CA LEU A 186 -17.21 -20.67 -6.37
C LEU A 186 -16.17 -20.31 -5.30
N LEU A 187 -15.00 -20.94 -5.29
CA LEU A 187 -13.88 -20.54 -4.43
C LEU A 187 -13.42 -19.11 -4.74
N LYS A 188 -13.29 -18.80 -6.04
CA LYS A 188 -12.89 -17.48 -6.49
C LYS A 188 -13.91 -16.40 -6.12
N LEU A 189 -15.20 -16.69 -6.31
CA LEU A 189 -16.29 -15.82 -5.88
C LEU A 189 -16.25 -15.58 -4.36
N ARG A 190 -15.96 -16.61 -3.56
CA ARG A 190 -15.83 -16.49 -2.10
C ARG A 190 -14.72 -15.53 -1.68
N GLU A 191 -13.57 -15.59 -2.35
CA GLU A 191 -12.47 -14.64 -2.13
C GLU A 191 -12.88 -13.22 -2.55
N ALA A 192 -13.50 -13.04 -3.72
CA ALA A 192 -13.97 -11.73 -4.19
C ALA A 192 -15.00 -11.09 -3.23
N CYS A 193 -15.94 -11.89 -2.71
CA CYS A 193 -16.89 -11.45 -1.69
C CYS A 193 -16.20 -11.00 -0.38
N TYR A 194 -15.09 -11.65 -0.02
CA TYR A 194 -14.30 -11.27 1.15
C TYR A 194 -13.55 -9.95 0.92
N VAL A 195 -12.97 -9.74 -0.27
CA VAL A 195 -12.38 -8.45 -0.68
C VAL A 195 -13.43 -7.33 -0.66
N ALA A 196 -14.61 -7.59 -1.22
CA ALA A 196 -15.73 -6.64 -1.23
C ALA A 196 -16.16 -6.24 0.19
N TYR A 197 -16.19 -7.19 1.12
CA TYR A 197 -16.45 -6.89 2.52
C TYR A 197 -15.36 -6.03 3.16
N HIS A 198 -14.09 -6.33 2.93
CA HIS A 198 -12.99 -5.49 3.43
C HIS A 198 -13.07 -4.06 2.91
N TRP A 199 -13.39 -3.91 1.62
CA TRP A 199 -13.63 -2.61 1.00
C TRP A 199 -14.76 -1.82 1.68
N ALA A 200 -15.89 -2.47 1.97
CA ALA A 200 -17.02 -1.80 2.60
C ALA A 200 -16.78 -1.50 4.10
N ALA A 201 -16.09 -2.39 4.82
CA ALA A 201 -16.03 -2.35 6.28
C ALA A 201 -14.83 -1.61 6.87
N ILE A 202 -13.66 -1.62 6.23
CA ILE A 202 -12.38 -1.24 6.86
C ILE A 202 -11.57 -0.25 5.99
N ASP A 203 -12.14 0.24 4.88
CA ASP A 203 -11.44 0.85 3.76
C ASP A 203 -10.39 -0.09 3.14
N TYR A 204 -10.29 -0.06 1.82
CA TYR A 204 -9.37 -0.91 1.07
C TYR A 204 -7.91 -0.58 1.47
N PRO A 205 -7.09 -1.56 1.90
CA PRO A 205 -5.75 -1.25 2.38
C PRO A 205 -4.87 -0.69 1.23
N PRO A 206 -4.12 0.40 1.46
CA PRO A 206 -3.18 0.87 0.46
C PRO A 206 -2.08 -0.18 0.20
N PRO A 207 -1.57 -0.26 -1.04
CA PRO A 207 -0.65 -1.32 -1.45
C PRO A 207 0.68 -1.31 -0.68
N ASN A 208 1.04 -0.20 -0.04
CA ASN A 208 2.29 -0.04 0.70
C ASN A 208 2.12 -0.07 2.23
N LYS A 209 0.88 -0.20 2.73
CA LYS A 209 0.60 -0.08 4.18
C LYS A 209 1.40 -1.08 5.01
N TYR A 210 1.42 -2.35 4.60
CA TYR A 210 2.14 -3.41 5.32
C TYR A 210 3.66 -3.16 5.36
N LEU A 211 4.23 -2.53 4.34
CA LEU A 211 5.66 -2.16 4.35
C LEU A 211 5.94 -1.08 5.40
N ILE A 212 5.03 -0.12 5.56
CA ILE A 212 5.18 0.98 6.51
C ILE A 212 4.95 0.50 7.94
N VAL A 213 3.86 -0.24 8.17
CA VAL A 213 3.42 -0.67 9.49
C VAL A 213 4.19 -1.92 9.93
N ASP A 214 4.10 -3.01 9.18
CA ASP A 214 4.58 -4.33 9.63
C ASP A 214 6.08 -4.49 9.39
N TYR A 215 6.59 -4.02 8.25
CA TYR A 215 8.00 -4.17 7.92
C TYR A 215 8.88 -3.09 8.56
N LEU A 216 8.52 -1.81 8.39
CA LEU A 216 9.30 -0.68 8.90
C LEU A 216 8.94 -0.29 10.35
N GLY A 217 7.85 -0.80 10.93
CA GLY A 217 7.45 -0.45 12.29
C GLY A 217 7.19 1.05 12.48
N THR A 218 6.59 1.70 11.48
CA THR A 218 6.35 3.15 11.46
C THR A 218 4.90 3.46 11.73
N ASP A 219 4.67 4.45 12.59
CA ASP A 219 3.32 4.96 12.85
C ASP A 219 2.69 5.42 11.53
N TYR A 220 1.57 4.82 11.18
CA TYR A 220 0.84 5.11 9.95
C TYR A 220 -0.31 6.06 10.27
N ILE A 221 -0.27 7.25 9.67
CA ILE A 221 -1.41 8.16 9.70
C ILE A 221 -2.46 7.57 8.75
N ASN A 222 -3.63 7.21 9.28
CA ASN A 222 -4.71 6.65 8.47
C ASN A 222 -5.06 7.59 7.31
N GLY A 223 -4.87 7.12 6.07
CA GLY A 223 -5.25 7.83 4.86
C GLY A 223 -4.56 7.27 3.62
N TYR A 224 -5.27 7.11 2.50
CA TYR A 224 -4.69 6.47 1.31
C TYR A 224 -3.35 7.05 0.87
N GLN A 225 -3.34 8.38 0.76
CA GLN A 225 -2.23 9.15 0.25
C GLN A 225 -1.02 9.10 1.17
N SER A 226 -1.18 8.83 2.47
CA SER A 226 -0.04 8.70 3.39
C SER A 226 0.82 7.47 3.12
N ALA A 227 0.27 6.47 2.40
CA ALA A 227 1.04 5.31 1.95
C ALA A 227 1.78 5.53 0.62
N SER A 228 1.56 6.68 -0.04
CA SER A 228 2.25 7.05 -1.27
C SER A 228 3.71 7.39 -0.98
N PRO A 229 4.69 6.69 -1.59
CA PRO A 229 6.10 7.01 -1.41
C PRO A 229 6.47 8.43 -1.90
N LEU A 230 5.66 9.01 -2.79
CA LEU A 230 5.85 10.37 -3.30
C LEU A 230 5.36 11.43 -2.32
N VAL A 231 4.25 11.16 -1.62
CA VAL A 231 3.80 11.99 -0.48
C VAL A 231 4.81 11.90 0.66
N MET A 232 5.28 10.69 1.00
CA MET A 232 6.33 10.51 2.03
C MET A 232 7.63 11.25 1.67
N ALA A 233 8.03 11.21 0.40
CA ALA A 233 9.20 11.94 -0.10
C ALA A 233 9.03 13.46 0.04
N SER A 234 7.83 13.98 -0.22
CA SER A 234 7.47 15.37 0.06
C SER A 234 7.54 15.67 1.55
N ASP A 235 6.86 14.88 2.40
CA ASP A 235 6.76 15.13 3.84
C ASP A 235 8.09 15.01 4.59
N THR A 236 9.07 14.32 4.02
CA THR A 236 10.48 14.36 4.48
C THR A 236 11.01 15.79 4.61
N PHE A 237 10.45 16.75 3.85
CA PHE A 237 10.85 18.15 3.83
C PHE A 237 9.89 19.08 4.56
N TYR A 238 9.03 18.56 5.45
CA TYR A 238 8.12 19.38 6.25
C TYR A 238 8.89 20.47 7.02
N GLU A 239 8.74 21.74 6.59
CA GLU A 239 9.45 22.92 7.12
C GLU A 239 10.99 22.85 7.02
N GLN A 240 11.56 21.89 6.28
CA GLN A 240 13.00 21.69 6.16
C GLN A 240 13.55 22.12 4.80
N SER A 241 14.68 22.84 4.82
CA SER A 241 15.42 23.14 3.59
C SER A 241 16.45 22.05 3.29
N TYR A 242 16.70 21.80 2.00
CA TYR A 242 17.75 20.89 1.53
C TYR A 242 19.10 21.19 2.20
N ASN A 243 19.45 22.48 2.32
CA ASN A 243 20.72 22.89 2.91
C ASN A 243 20.79 22.54 4.41
N ASN A 244 19.70 22.74 5.16
CA ASN A 244 19.66 22.39 6.59
C ASN A 244 19.84 20.89 6.79
N VAL A 245 19.09 20.07 6.04
CA VAL A 245 19.20 18.60 6.12
C VAL A 245 20.60 18.15 5.75
N ARG A 246 21.15 18.68 4.65
CA ARG A 246 22.50 18.33 4.19
C ARG A 246 23.58 18.68 5.22
N GLN A 247 23.51 19.89 5.81
CA GLN A 247 24.49 20.30 6.82
C GLN A 247 24.41 19.43 8.08
N SER A 248 23.20 19.10 8.52
CA SER A 248 22.99 18.18 9.64
C SER A 248 23.60 16.79 9.38
N ILE A 249 23.48 16.23 8.17
CA ILE A 249 24.12 14.96 7.80
C ILE A 249 25.65 15.08 7.86
N LEU A 250 26.20 16.13 7.26
CA LEU A 250 27.66 16.35 7.25
C LEU A 250 28.25 16.56 8.65
N TYR A 251 27.48 17.19 9.54
CA TYR A 251 27.90 17.41 10.91
C TYR A 251 27.78 16.13 11.76
N LEU A 252 26.73 15.34 11.55
CA LEU A 252 26.54 14.05 12.23
C LEU A 252 27.63 13.03 11.82
N TYR A 253 28.10 13.11 10.59
CA TYR A 253 29.14 12.26 10.01
C TYR A 253 30.32 13.08 9.45
N PRO A 254 31.20 13.61 10.32
CA PRO A 254 32.32 14.44 9.89
C PRO A 254 33.42 13.59 9.25
N THR A 255 33.80 13.91 8.00
CA THR A 255 34.93 13.26 7.29
C THR A 255 36.22 14.08 7.32
N CYS A 256 36.16 15.35 7.74
CA CYS A 256 37.30 16.24 7.87
C CYS A 256 37.11 17.15 9.10
N PRO A 257 38.20 17.53 9.81
CA PRO A 257 38.13 18.35 11.02
C PRO A 257 37.81 19.85 10.79
N CYS A 258 37.16 20.21 9.69
CA CYS A 258 36.91 21.61 9.34
C CYS A 258 35.43 22.02 9.49
N GLY A 259 35.21 22.98 10.39
CA GLY A 259 34.06 23.88 10.39
C GLY A 259 33.42 24.05 11.77
N LYS A 260 33.56 25.23 12.38
CA LYS A 260 32.62 25.68 13.41
C LYS A 260 31.24 25.72 12.75
N GLY A 261 30.36 24.84 13.21
CA GLY A 261 28.99 24.67 12.77
C GLY A 261 28.26 23.78 13.76
N GLY A 262 26.96 23.60 13.59
CA GLY A 262 26.16 22.72 14.43
C GLY A 262 25.00 22.15 13.65
N ILE A 263 24.37 21.13 14.21
CA ILE A 263 23.07 20.65 13.71
C ILE A 263 22.06 21.78 13.88
N VAL A 264 21.49 22.23 12.75
CA VAL A 264 20.50 23.34 12.72
C VAL A 264 19.10 22.84 13.09
N LEU A 265 18.85 21.55 12.89
CA LEU A 265 17.57 20.90 13.18
C LEU A 265 17.44 20.58 14.67
N THR A 266 16.21 20.60 15.18
CA THR A 266 15.95 20.04 16.50
C THR A 266 16.26 18.54 16.51
N ALA A 267 16.56 17.99 17.69
CA ALA A 267 16.78 16.55 17.87
C ALA A 267 15.66 15.69 17.27
N ARG A 268 14.41 16.14 17.49
CA ARG A 268 13.20 15.50 17.01
C ARG A 268 13.15 15.54 15.48
N ASP A 269 13.28 16.74 14.89
CA ASP A 269 13.18 16.93 13.45
C ASP A 269 14.29 16.21 12.69
N LEU A 270 15.51 16.21 13.24
CA LEU A 270 16.63 15.47 12.67
C LEU A 270 16.33 13.97 12.60
N ARG A 271 15.84 13.38 13.71
CA ARG A 271 15.50 11.96 13.77
C ARG A 271 14.44 11.59 12.74
N TYR A 272 13.33 12.34 12.70
CA TYR A 272 12.26 12.09 11.73
C TYR A 272 12.75 12.27 10.29
N THR A 273 13.45 13.37 10.00
CA THR A 273 13.90 13.69 8.64
C THR A 273 14.84 12.61 8.11
N LEU A 274 15.86 12.19 8.87
CA LEU A 274 16.83 11.20 8.39
C LEU A 274 16.22 9.79 8.26
N ARG A 275 15.32 9.42 9.19
CA ARG A 275 14.54 8.18 9.07
C ARG A 275 13.67 8.20 7.80
N TRP A 276 12.89 9.25 7.60
CA TRP A 276 11.98 9.37 6.45
C TRP A 276 12.73 9.48 5.12
N LEU A 277 13.93 10.04 5.11
CA LEU A 277 14.84 10.01 3.96
C LEU A 277 15.11 8.58 3.49
N LEU A 278 15.54 7.71 4.39
CA LEU A 278 15.83 6.30 4.06
C LEU A 278 14.55 5.53 3.73
N GLN A 279 13.49 5.72 4.52
CA GLN A 279 12.21 5.04 4.32
C GLN A 279 11.60 5.41 2.96
N SER A 280 11.42 6.69 2.65
CA SER A 280 10.83 7.14 1.39
C SER A 280 11.67 6.71 0.19
N GLY A 281 12.99 6.83 0.29
CA GLY A 281 13.92 6.37 -0.75
C GLY A 281 13.78 4.87 -1.05
N TRP A 282 13.65 4.04 0.00
CA TRP A 282 13.47 2.60 -0.14
C TRP A 282 12.05 2.23 -0.62
N MET A 283 11.02 2.92 -0.11
CA MET A 283 9.61 2.70 -0.47
C MET A 283 9.33 2.95 -1.95
N LEU A 284 10.00 3.92 -2.57
CA LEU A 284 9.90 4.17 -4.03
C LEU A 284 10.29 2.94 -4.87
N LEU A 285 11.18 2.10 -4.37
CA LEU A 285 11.66 0.90 -5.07
C LEU A 285 10.71 -0.30 -4.95
N GLN A 286 9.70 -0.21 -4.08
CA GLN A 286 8.78 -1.29 -3.75
C GLN A 286 7.54 -1.27 -4.64
N THR A 287 6.91 -2.45 -4.77
CA THR A 287 5.72 -2.77 -5.55
C THR A 287 5.85 -2.50 -7.05
N ASP A 288 5.28 -3.38 -7.87
CA ASP A 288 5.41 -3.25 -9.33
C ASP A 288 4.50 -2.16 -9.93
N TYR A 289 3.44 -1.77 -9.22
CA TYR A 289 2.41 -0.86 -9.71
C TYR A 289 2.02 0.12 -8.62
N PHE A 290 1.75 1.37 -9.02
CA PHE A 290 1.15 2.38 -8.17
C PHE A 290 -0.23 2.78 -8.69
N PRO A 291 -1.13 3.19 -7.80
CA PRO A 291 -2.35 3.92 -8.17
C PRO A 291 -1.98 5.15 -9.01
N GLU A 292 -2.72 5.43 -10.09
CA GLU A 292 -2.47 6.59 -10.95
C GLU A 292 -2.48 7.90 -10.14
N ASP A 293 -3.42 8.03 -9.20
CA ASP A 293 -3.55 9.16 -8.31
C ASP A 293 -2.29 9.43 -7.46
N TRP A 294 -1.46 8.43 -7.19
CA TRP A 294 -0.19 8.65 -6.47
C TRP A 294 0.88 9.28 -7.37
N LEU A 295 0.78 9.08 -8.68
CA LEU A 295 1.72 9.62 -9.67
C LEU A 295 1.31 11.02 -10.15
N ASP A 296 0.06 11.41 -9.89
CA ASP A 296 -0.49 12.73 -10.17
C ASP A 296 -0.09 13.75 -9.08
N PRO A 297 0.78 14.72 -9.39
CA PRO A 297 1.16 15.76 -8.43
C PRO A 297 -0.02 16.61 -7.96
N ASP A 298 -1.11 16.71 -8.72
CA ASP A 298 -2.28 17.51 -8.35
C ASP A 298 -3.15 16.85 -7.26
N LYS A 299 -2.96 15.56 -6.99
CA LYS A 299 -3.60 14.83 -5.88
C LYS A 299 -2.87 14.97 -4.54
N ILE A 300 -1.67 15.55 -4.54
CA ILE A 300 -0.92 15.85 -3.31
C ILE A 300 -1.43 17.17 -2.71
N ASP A 301 -1.99 17.14 -1.50
CA ASP A 301 -2.53 18.36 -0.86
C ASP A 301 -1.44 19.40 -0.61
N PHE A 302 -0.34 18.96 0.02
CA PHE A 302 0.79 19.81 0.37
C PHE A 302 2.11 19.25 -0.18
N LEU A 303 2.63 19.89 -1.23
CA LEU A 303 3.94 19.56 -1.79
C LEU A 303 5.02 20.40 -1.09
N ARG A 304 5.80 19.78 -0.20
CA ARG A 304 6.87 20.42 0.57
C ARG A 304 8.14 20.44 -0.26
N CYS A 305 8.36 21.53 -0.99
CA CYS A 305 9.56 21.70 -1.80
C CYS A 305 10.73 22.07 -0.88
N PRO A 306 11.86 21.34 -0.88
CA PRO A 306 12.98 21.63 0.03
C PRO A 306 13.86 22.81 -0.41
N ILE A 307 13.58 23.39 -1.58
CA ILE A 307 14.37 24.48 -2.17
C ILE A 307 13.54 25.76 -2.11
N PRO A 308 14.08 26.89 -1.60
CA PRO A 308 13.42 28.18 -1.70
C PRO A 308 13.05 28.49 -3.15
N GLU A 309 11.89 29.12 -3.36
CA GLU A 309 11.35 29.32 -4.72
C GLU A 309 12.32 30.03 -5.66
N GLU A 310 13.05 31.02 -5.16
CA GLU A 310 14.05 31.79 -5.89
C GLU A 310 15.26 30.98 -6.35
N ASP A 311 15.60 29.90 -5.64
CA ASP A 311 16.80 29.09 -5.90
C ASP A 311 16.54 27.94 -6.88
N ILE A 312 15.29 27.55 -7.10
CA ILE A 312 14.90 26.34 -7.85
C ILE A 312 15.55 26.27 -9.23
N ALA A 313 15.57 27.39 -9.96
CA ALA A 313 16.10 27.45 -11.31
C ALA A 313 17.61 27.17 -11.39
N THR A 314 18.33 27.39 -10.29
CA THR A 314 19.80 27.25 -10.22
C THR A 314 20.26 26.05 -9.40
N TRP A 315 19.35 25.44 -8.64
CA TRP A 315 19.69 24.33 -7.76
C TRP A 315 20.23 23.13 -8.55
N LYS A 316 21.26 22.48 -7.98
CA LYS A 316 21.85 21.25 -8.51
C LYS A 316 22.17 20.28 -7.36
N PRO A 317 22.05 18.96 -7.61
CA PRO A 317 22.51 17.94 -6.68
C PRO A 317 23.99 18.12 -6.32
N LYS A 318 24.33 17.97 -5.03
CA LYS A 318 25.70 18.17 -4.53
C LYS A 318 26.49 16.88 -4.37
N SER A 319 25.82 15.75 -4.24
CA SER A 319 26.40 14.42 -3.95
C SER A 319 26.11 13.41 -5.07
N LEU A 320 25.01 13.56 -5.79
CA LEU A 320 24.61 12.66 -6.87
C LEU A 320 25.32 13.03 -8.19
N SER A 321 26.11 12.11 -8.75
CA SER A 321 26.81 12.34 -10.03
C SER A 321 25.84 12.58 -11.21
N ASN A 322 26.27 13.36 -12.21
CA ASN A 322 25.49 13.63 -13.44
C ASN A 322 24.99 12.36 -14.14
N LYS A 323 25.76 11.26 -14.08
CA LYS A 323 25.35 9.98 -14.67
C LYS A 323 24.18 9.33 -13.92
N ARG A 324 24.17 9.46 -12.58
CA ARG A 324 23.09 8.93 -11.72
C ARG A 324 21.83 9.81 -11.81
N GLN A 325 21.98 11.13 -11.97
CA GLN A 325 20.84 12.04 -12.16
C GLN A 325 19.98 11.71 -13.39
N LYS A 326 20.59 11.18 -14.47
CA LYS A 326 19.86 10.80 -15.69
C LYS A 326 19.00 9.54 -15.56
N ASP A 327 19.21 8.74 -14.51
CA ASP A 327 18.57 7.45 -14.31
C ASP A 327 18.34 7.23 -12.81
N ILE A 328 17.35 7.96 -12.29
CA ILE A 328 16.97 7.95 -10.88
C ILE A 328 16.58 6.55 -10.38
N PRO A 329 15.78 5.74 -11.11
CA PRO A 329 15.45 4.38 -10.66
C PRO A 329 16.69 3.51 -10.46
N LYS A 330 17.65 3.58 -11.38
CA LYS A 330 18.93 2.87 -11.25
C LYS A 330 19.81 3.41 -10.14
N ALA A 331 19.81 4.72 -9.92
CA ALA A 331 20.54 5.34 -8.83
C ALA A 331 20.02 4.83 -7.49
N LEU A 332 18.70 4.91 -7.25
CA LEU A 332 18.04 4.38 -6.05
C LEU A 332 18.29 2.88 -5.88
N SER A 333 18.10 2.08 -6.93
CA SER A 333 18.30 0.62 -6.87
C SER A 333 19.71 0.25 -6.40
N LYS A 334 20.73 1.03 -6.80
CA LYS A 334 22.12 0.83 -6.36
C LYS A 334 22.36 1.28 -4.93
N LEU A 335 21.72 2.37 -4.51
CA LEU A 335 21.88 2.91 -3.15
C LEU A 335 21.41 1.91 -2.09
N PHE A 336 20.33 1.18 -2.38
CA PHE A 336 19.74 0.18 -1.49
C PHE A 336 20.15 -1.27 -1.80
N TYR A 337 21.07 -1.50 -2.76
CA TYR A 337 21.49 -2.85 -3.09
C TYR A 337 22.28 -3.49 -1.94
N GLY A 338 21.78 -4.60 -1.40
CA GLY A 338 22.40 -5.32 -0.29
C GLY A 338 22.30 -4.62 1.06
N VAL A 339 21.35 -3.69 1.21
CA VAL A 339 21.12 -2.90 2.42
C VAL A 339 19.84 -3.37 3.12
N ASP A 340 19.92 -3.74 4.40
CA ASP A 340 18.72 -3.80 5.26
C ASP A 340 18.41 -2.39 5.75
N VAL A 341 17.35 -1.79 5.19
CA VAL A 341 16.95 -0.42 5.49
C VAL A 341 16.61 -0.23 6.98
N ARG A 342 16.15 -1.28 7.67
CA ARG A 342 15.77 -1.21 9.10
C ARG A 342 17.00 -1.11 9.98
N GLU A 343 18.03 -1.92 9.68
CA GLU A 343 19.32 -1.84 10.35
C GLU A 343 19.96 -0.47 10.14
N GLU A 344 19.89 0.06 8.91
CA GLU A 344 20.44 1.38 8.62
C GLU A 344 19.71 2.51 9.34
N ILE A 345 18.37 2.48 9.37
CA ILE A 345 17.57 3.42 10.17
C ILE A 345 17.98 3.35 11.64
N TYR A 346 18.10 2.14 12.20
CA TYR A 346 18.52 1.95 13.60
C TYR A 346 19.91 2.55 13.85
N MET A 347 20.86 2.35 12.93
CA MET A 347 22.22 2.91 13.04
C MET A 347 22.23 4.44 13.01
N VAL A 348 21.42 5.05 12.13
CA VAL A 348 21.25 6.51 12.07
C VAL A 348 20.63 7.03 13.37
N GLU A 349 19.55 6.43 13.85
CA GLU A 349 18.89 6.83 15.10
C GLU A 349 19.83 6.71 16.31
N SER A 350 20.58 5.60 16.41
CA SER A 350 21.57 5.36 17.47
C SER A 350 22.67 6.44 17.49
N ARG A 351 23.14 6.85 16.30
CA ARG A 351 24.16 7.90 16.19
C ARG A 351 23.61 9.28 16.57
N ILE A 352 22.38 9.60 16.20
CA ILE A 352 21.69 10.82 16.65
C ILE A 352 21.60 10.85 18.18
N MET A 353 21.15 9.75 18.81
CA MET A 353 21.04 9.66 20.28
C MET A 353 22.40 9.86 20.95
N THR A 354 23.45 9.22 20.43
CA THR A 354 24.81 9.37 20.95
C THR A 354 25.32 10.82 20.86
N TYR A 355 25.00 11.50 19.76
CA TYR A 355 25.29 12.93 19.60
C TYR A 355 24.58 13.78 20.65
N LEU A 356 23.28 13.55 20.87
CA LEU A 356 22.45 14.31 21.81
C LEU A 356 22.84 14.10 23.27
N GLU A 357 23.33 12.91 23.64
CA GLU A 357 23.79 12.60 25.00
C GLU A 357 25.12 13.30 25.37
N GLY A 358 25.70 14.11 24.49
CA GLY A 358 26.99 14.78 24.74
C GLY A 358 28.16 13.80 24.85
N LYS A 359 27.93 12.51 24.56
CA LYS A 359 28.95 11.45 24.47
C LYS A 359 29.72 11.49 23.16
N TYR A 360 29.54 12.54 22.36
CA TYR A 360 30.31 12.86 21.17
C TYR A 360 31.74 13.24 21.55
N SER A 361 32.46 12.26 22.10
CA SER A 361 33.88 12.33 22.40
C SER A 361 34.67 12.40 21.10
N GLU A 362 35.95 12.78 21.19
CA GLU A 362 36.90 12.76 20.07
C GLU A 362 36.95 11.43 19.30
N LYS A 363 36.37 10.36 19.87
CA LYS A 363 36.23 9.01 19.31
C LYS A 363 35.32 8.91 18.08
N TYR A 364 34.46 9.90 17.81
CA TYR A 364 33.57 9.92 16.63
C TYR A 364 34.08 10.79 15.48
N LYS A 365 35.32 11.29 15.57
CA LYS A 365 36.03 11.99 14.48
C LYS A 365 36.45 11.04 13.35
N ASP A 366 36.69 9.77 13.68
CA ASP A 366 37.12 8.75 12.72
C ASP A 366 35.92 7.86 12.38
N LEU A 367 35.25 8.18 11.27
CA LEU A 367 34.17 7.35 10.74
C LEU A 367 34.73 6.01 10.26
N ASP A 368 34.06 4.92 10.63
CA ASP A 368 34.34 3.64 10.00
C ASP A 368 33.80 3.59 8.56
N LYS A 369 34.10 2.50 7.84
CA LYS A 369 33.68 2.34 6.44
C LYS A 369 32.17 2.30 6.27
N GLU A 370 31.45 1.75 7.24
CA GLU A 370 30.00 1.61 7.19
C GLU A 370 29.33 2.97 7.45
N GLU A 371 29.84 3.74 8.42
CA GLU A 371 29.39 5.09 8.71
C GLU A 371 29.64 6.05 7.55
N VAL A 372 30.78 5.93 6.86
CA VAL A 372 31.04 6.66 5.60
C VAL A 372 30.03 6.26 4.53
N ALA A 373 29.73 4.96 4.38
CA ALA A 373 28.76 4.49 3.40
C ALA A 373 27.34 5.01 3.70
N THR A 374 26.90 4.96 4.95
CA THR A 374 25.61 5.52 5.41
C THR A 374 25.53 7.02 5.18
N ARG A 375 26.59 7.77 5.48
CA ARG A 375 26.68 9.21 5.18
C ARG A 375 26.49 9.49 3.70
N GLU A 376 27.25 8.82 2.83
CA GLU A 376 27.14 9.04 1.38
C GLU A 376 25.76 8.62 0.87
N ARG A 377 25.19 7.52 1.39
CA ARG A 377 23.83 7.10 1.03
C ARG A 377 22.79 8.14 1.42
N LEU A 378 22.80 8.66 2.65
CA LEU A 378 21.89 9.72 3.09
C LEU A 378 21.97 10.96 2.20
N LEU A 379 23.19 11.39 1.85
CA LEU A 379 23.41 12.55 0.98
C LEU A 379 22.92 12.30 -0.45
N GLU A 380 23.17 11.12 -1.01
CA GLU A 380 22.71 10.76 -2.35
C GLU A 380 21.18 10.56 -2.41
N VAL A 381 20.57 9.96 -1.38
CA VAL A 381 19.11 9.84 -1.27
C VAL A 381 18.47 11.22 -1.11
N LEU A 382 19.07 12.13 -0.33
CA LEU A 382 18.61 13.52 -0.22
C LEU A 382 18.53 14.21 -1.59
N ASP A 383 19.58 14.06 -2.40
CA ASP A 383 19.62 14.59 -3.76
C ASP A 383 18.53 13.96 -4.64
N VAL A 384 18.33 12.65 -4.55
CA VAL A 384 17.29 11.94 -5.33
C VAL A 384 15.89 12.41 -4.93
N LEU A 385 15.54 12.40 -3.65
CA LEU A 385 14.21 12.82 -3.20
C LEU A 385 13.95 14.29 -3.56
N THR A 386 14.96 15.14 -3.47
CA THR A 386 14.86 16.54 -3.92
C THR A 386 14.55 16.63 -5.41
N LEU A 387 15.23 15.85 -6.26
CA LEU A 387 14.94 15.81 -7.70
C LEU A 387 13.52 15.33 -8.00
N ILE A 388 13.04 14.33 -7.27
CA ILE A 388 11.67 13.81 -7.41
C ILE A 388 10.65 14.88 -7.03
N VAL A 389 10.82 15.55 -5.88
CA VAL A 389 9.91 16.62 -5.44
C VAL A 389 9.92 17.81 -6.40
N LEU A 390 11.07 18.17 -6.97
CA LEU A 390 11.16 19.22 -7.99
C LEU A 390 10.47 18.81 -9.30
N ASP A 391 10.54 17.54 -9.71
CA ASP A 391 9.81 17.02 -10.86
C ASP A 391 8.29 17.06 -10.62
N LEU A 392 7.83 16.61 -9.43
CA LEU A 392 6.42 16.72 -9.03
C LEU A 392 5.95 18.18 -9.08
N ARG A 393 6.71 19.11 -8.51
CA ARG A 393 6.40 20.55 -8.53
C ARG A 393 6.29 21.08 -9.95
N LYS A 394 7.16 20.63 -10.86
CA LYS A 394 7.16 21.05 -12.26
C LYS A 394 5.95 20.53 -13.03
N ARG A 395 5.51 19.31 -12.73
CA ARG A 395 4.34 18.67 -13.38
C ARG A 395 3.00 19.12 -12.79
N ARG A 396 2.99 19.58 -11.54
CA ARG A 396 1.80 20.09 -10.85
C ARG A 396 1.19 21.27 -11.62
N THR A 397 -0.12 21.25 -11.80
CA THR A 397 -0.88 22.32 -12.46
C THR A 397 -1.64 23.20 -11.47
N LYS A 398 -1.91 22.70 -10.26
CA LYS A 398 -2.48 23.48 -9.15
C LYS A 398 -1.47 24.49 -8.60
N ASN A 399 -1.86 25.77 -8.61
CA ASN A 399 -1.04 26.87 -8.06
C ASN A 399 -0.98 26.89 -6.52
N GLU A 400 -1.94 26.26 -5.85
CA GLU A 400 -2.02 26.19 -4.38
C GLU A 400 -1.34 24.92 -3.84
N GLY A 401 -1.00 24.93 -2.55
CA GLY A 401 -0.49 23.75 -1.84
C GLY A 401 1.00 23.45 -2.00
N VAL A 402 1.77 24.30 -2.70
CA VAL A 402 3.25 24.20 -2.68
C VAL A 402 3.79 24.98 -1.48
N CYS A 403 4.54 24.31 -0.62
CA CYS A 403 5.17 24.93 0.54
C CYS A 403 6.68 24.95 0.36
N TYR A 404 7.27 26.14 0.45
CA TYR A 404 8.71 26.34 0.40
C TYR A 404 9.26 26.54 1.82
N PRO A 405 10.51 26.14 2.11
CA PRO A 405 11.14 26.46 3.37
C PRO A 405 11.24 27.98 3.54
N PRO A 406 11.20 28.49 4.79
CA PRO A 406 11.46 29.89 5.03
C PRO A 406 12.87 30.26 4.54
N ILE A 407 13.00 31.45 3.95
CA ILE A 407 14.30 32.02 3.56
C ILE A 407 15.04 32.35 4.85
N PHE A 408 15.99 31.49 5.24
CA PHE A 408 16.80 31.71 6.43
C PHE A 408 17.91 32.71 6.10
N ASP A 409 17.70 33.96 6.52
CA ASP A 409 18.75 34.97 6.54
C ASP A 409 19.76 34.60 7.65
N HIS A 410 20.91 34.05 7.25
CA HIS A 410 21.94 33.54 8.18
C HIS A 410 22.39 34.58 9.23
N ASP A 411 22.21 35.87 8.94
CA ASP A 411 22.60 36.96 9.85
C ASP A 411 21.69 37.08 11.09
N LYS A 412 20.42 36.67 11.03
CA LYS A 412 19.48 36.80 12.17
C LYS A 412 19.63 35.69 13.23
N GLN A 413 20.18 34.54 12.87
CA GLN A 413 20.36 33.42 13.80
C GLN A 413 21.48 33.70 14.82
N THR A 414 22.49 34.49 14.44
CA THR A 414 23.57 34.92 15.33
C THR A 414 23.06 35.85 16.45
N GLU A 415 21.95 36.56 16.22
CA GLU A 415 21.29 37.38 17.24
C GLU A 415 20.37 36.55 18.15
N LEU A 416 19.59 35.61 17.61
CA LEU A 416 18.71 34.75 18.41
C LEU A 416 19.49 33.75 19.29
N GLN A 417 20.60 33.18 18.81
CA GLN A 417 21.49 32.34 19.64
C GLN A 417 22.28 33.14 20.69
N LYS A 418 22.46 34.46 20.52
CA LYS A 418 22.99 35.32 21.57
C LYS A 418 21.97 35.58 22.67
N VAL A 419 20.71 35.82 22.29
CA VAL A 419 19.64 36.10 23.26
C VAL A 419 19.34 34.87 24.13
N GLU A 420 19.28 33.65 23.58
CA GLU A 420 19.05 32.44 24.37
C GLU A 420 20.20 32.11 25.35
N ASN A 421 21.45 32.37 24.96
CA ASN A 421 22.62 32.19 25.82
C ASN A 421 22.77 33.28 26.90
N GLU A 422 22.19 34.47 26.69
CA GLU A 422 22.19 35.55 27.67
C GLU A 422 21.04 35.42 28.69
N THR A 423 19.89 34.83 28.31
CA THR A 423 18.78 34.56 29.24
C THR A 423 18.95 33.29 30.08
N GLY A 424 19.90 32.41 29.75
CA GLY A 424 20.20 31.19 30.53
C GLY A 424 21.13 31.40 31.73
N ASN A 425 21.56 32.64 32.02
CA ASN A 425 22.47 33.00 33.11
C ASN A 425 21.88 34.01 34.11
N LEU A 426 20.56 34.03 34.28
CA LEU A 426 19.88 34.78 35.35
C LEU A 426 19.14 33.85 36.32
#